data_AF-A6GRE4-F1
#
_entry.id   AF-A6GRE4-F1
#
_cell.length_a   1.000
_cell.length_b   1.000
_cell.length_c   1.000
_cell.angle_alpha   90.00
_cell.angle_beta   90.00
_cell.angle_gamma   90.00
#
_symmetry.space_group_name_H-M   'P 1'
#
loop_
_entity.id
_entity.type
_entity.pdbx_description
1 polymer ?
#
loop_
_entity_poly.entity_id
_entity_poly.type
_entity_poly.pdbx_seq_one_letter_code
_entity_poly.pdbx_strand_id
1 'polypeptide(L)' 'MTETEARRFIREVFTKMRPMEFLEVVESLPESEEKVWLLGLLVNELKESGYMVVQ' A
#
# COMPACT_ATOMS: atom_id res chain seq x y z
N MET A 1 15.82 -1.11 0.73
CA MET A 1 14.60 -1.62 0.11
C MET A 1 14.37 -0.85 -1.18
N THR A 2 14.09 -1.54 -2.28
CA THR A 2 13.79 -0.96 -3.59
C THR A 2 12.27 -0.87 -3.81
N GLU A 3 11.81 -0.07 -4.77
CA GLU A 3 10.37 0.01 -5.12
C GLU A 3 9.79 -1.35 -5.51
N THR A 4 10.52 -2.12 -6.32
CA THR A 4 10.11 -3.47 -6.76
C THR A 4 9.89 -4.40 -5.56
N GLU A 5 10.76 -4.35 -4.56
CA GLU A 5 10.62 -5.15 -3.34
C GLU A 5 9.39 -4.73 -2.52
N ALA A 6 9.16 -3.42 -2.38
CA ALA A 6 8.01 -2.89 -1.65
C ALA A 6 6.68 -3.25 -2.33
N ARG A 7 6.59 -3.12 -3.65
CA ARG A 7 5.39 -3.54 -4.41
C ARG A 7 5.13 -5.03 -4.30
N ARG A 8 6.18 -5.87 -4.38
CA ARG A 8 6.06 -7.31 -4.15
C ARG A 8 5.52 -7.60 -2.74
N PHE A 9 6.04 -6.91 -1.73
CA PHE A 9 5.58 -7.04 -0.36
C PHE A 9 4.09 -6.65 -0.21
N ILE A 10 3.67 -5.50 -0.75
CA ILE A 10 2.27 -5.05 -0.73
C ILE A 10 1.34 -6.14 -1.32
N ARG A 11 1.68 -6.67 -2.49
CA ARG A 11 0.91 -7.72 -3.16
C ARG A 11 0.86 -9.01 -2.34
N GLU A 12 1.95 -9.37 -1.67
CA GLU A 12 1.96 -10.51 -0.77
C GLU A 12 1.02 -10.30 0.43
N VAL A 13 1.01 -9.10 1.01
CA VAL A 13 0.10 -8.76 2.11
C VAL A 13 -1.37 -8.87 1.66
N PHE A 14 -1.70 -8.47 0.43
CA PHE A 14 -3.07 -8.61 -0.11
C PHE A 14 -3.56 -10.05 -0.18
N THR A 15 -2.66 -11.05 -0.19
CA THR A 15 -3.04 -12.48 -0.13
C THR A 15 -3.40 -12.94 1.29
N LYS A 16 -3.05 -12.16 2.31
CA LYS A 16 -3.17 -12.49 3.74
C LYS A 16 -4.12 -11.56 4.50
N MET A 17 -4.34 -10.35 4.00
CA MET A 17 -5.11 -9.27 4.64
C MET A 17 -5.90 -8.50 3.58
N ARG A 18 -7.06 -7.95 3.95
CA ARG A 18 -7.84 -7.14 2.99
C ARG A 18 -7.04 -5.87 2.65
N PRO A 19 -6.96 -5.49 1.37
CA PRO A 19 -6.15 -4.33 0.96
C PRO A 19 -6.49 -3.02 1.68
N MET A 20 -7.77 -2.80 2.00
CA MET A 20 -8.22 -1.62 2.75
C MET A 20 -7.80 -1.66 4.22
N GLU A 21 -7.77 -2.83 4.87
CA GLU A 21 -7.25 -2.96 6.24
C GLU A 21 -5.76 -2.63 6.27
N PHE A 22 -5.01 -3.04 5.25
CA PHE A 22 -3.59 -2.71 5.16
C PHE A 22 -3.37 -1.21 4.96
N LEU A 23 -4.23 -0.54 4.19
CA LEU A 23 -4.21 0.93 4.05
C LEU A 23 -4.40 1.61 5.41
N GLU A 24 -5.41 1.22 6.18
CA GLU A 24 -5.67 1.77 7.52
C GLU A 24 -4.46 1.60 8.45
N VAL A 25 -3.79 0.44 8.40
CA VAL A 25 -2.57 0.17 9.16
C VAL A 25 -1.45 1.13 8.75
N VAL A 26 -1.19 1.30 7.46
CA VAL A 26 -0.12 2.20 6.96
C VAL A 26 -0.43 3.66 7.29
N GLU A 27 -1.69 4.09 7.19
CA GLU A 27 -2.12 5.44 7.54
C GLU A 27 -1.93 5.74 9.04
N SER A 28 -2.08 4.73 9.90
CA SER A 28 -1.89 4.85 11.35
C SER A 28 -0.42 4.99 11.79
N LEU A 29 0.55 4.72 10.91
CA LEU A 29 1.97 4.84 11.23
C LEU A 29 2.35 6.31 11.50
N PRO A 30 3.37 6.56 12.35
CA PRO A 30 3.92 7.90 12.54
C PRO A 30 4.36 8.52 11.22
N GLU A 31 4.16 9.82 11.07
CA GLU A 31 4.49 10.53 9.85
C GLU A 31 6.01 10.49 9.58
N SER A 32 6.39 10.01 8.39
CA SER A 32 7.77 9.92 7.93
C SER A 32 7.82 9.92 6.40
N GLU A 33 8.97 10.27 5.83
CA GLU A 33 9.18 10.17 4.38
C GLU A 33 8.96 8.74 3.86
N GLU A 34 9.37 7.74 4.64
CA GLU A 34 9.17 6.32 4.33
C GLU A 34 7.69 5.93 4.32
N LYS A 35 6.89 6.45 5.26
CA LYS A 35 5.44 6.23 5.29
C LYS A 35 4.78 6.84 4.05
N VAL A 36 5.10 8.09 3.74
CA VAL A 36 4.53 8.80 2.56
C VAL A 36 4.86 8.03 1.28
N TRP A 37 6.10 7.57 1.15
CA TRP A 37 6.54 6.76 0.01
C TRP A 37 5.78 5.42 -0.07
N LEU A 38 5.68 4.67 1.03
CA LEU A 38 4.94 3.40 1.08
C LEU A 38 3.45 3.58 0.78
N LEU A 39 2.83 4.62 1.34
CA LEU A 39 1.43 4.96 1.11
C LEU A 39 1.16 5.26 -0.37
N GLY A 40 2.06 6.00 -1.02
CA GLY A 40 1.99 6.25 -2.46
C GLY A 40 2.02 4.97 -3.31
N LEU A 41 2.92 4.04 -2.97
CA LEU A 41 2.98 2.73 -3.63
C LEU A 41 1.72 1.90 -3.39
N LEU A 42 1.26 1.85 -2.14
CA LEU A 42 0.06 1.10 -1.77
C LEU A 42 -1.19 1.62 -2.51
N VAL A 43 -1.38 2.93 -2.53
CA VAL A 43 -2.49 3.57 -3.26
C VAL A 43 -2.43 3.27 -4.75
N ASN A 44 -1.25 3.25 -5.37
CA ASN A 44 -1.10 2.86 -6.77
C ASN A 44 -1.49 1.39 -6.99
N GLU A 45 -1.03 0.46 -6.14
CA GLU A 45 -1.39 -0.96 -6.23
C GLU A 45 -2.90 -1.19 -6.03
N LEU A 46 -3.55 -0.42 -5.15
CA LEU A 46 -5.00 -0.47 -4.95
C LEU A 46 -5.77 -0.05 -6.21
N LYS A 47 -5.29 0.99 -6.93
CA LYS A 47 -5.88 1.43 -8.21
C LYS A 47 -5.66 0.40 -9.30
N GLU A 48 -4.43 -0.07 -9.47
CA GLU A 48 -4.07 -1.09 -10.49
C GLU A 48 -4.85 -2.39 -10.29
N SER A 49 -5.12 -2.76 -9.04
CA SER A 49 -5.87 -3.98 -8.69
C SER A 49 -7.40 -3.79 -8.66
N GLY A 50 -7.90 -2.57 -8.91
CA GLY A 50 -9.34 -2.26 -8.94
C GLY A 50 -10.02 -2.17 -7.55
N TYR A 51 -9.24 -2.14 -6.46
CA TYR A 51 -9.77 -1.96 -5.11
C TYR A 51 -10.15 -0.50 -4.80
N MET A 52 -9.62 0.45 -5.57
CA MET A 52 -9.90 1.87 -5.40
C MET A 52 -10.21 2.50 -6.77
N VAL A 53 -11.40 3.09 -6.88
CA VAL A 53 -11.78 3.93 -8.03
C VAL A 53 -11.58 5.38 -7.59
N VAL A 54 -10.61 6.06 -8.19
CA VAL A 54 -10.46 7.51 -7.99
C VAL A 54 -11.35 8.20 -9.03
N GLN A 55 -12.31 8.99 -8.56
CA GLN A 55 -13.11 9.89 -9.39
C GLN A 55 -12.32 11.15 -9.73
#